data_AF-A0A4Q3AYB0-F1
#
_entry.id   AF-A0A4Q3AYB0-F1
#
_cell.length_a   1.000
_cell.length_b   1.000
_cell.length_c   1.000
_cell.angle_alpha   90.00
_cell.angle_beta   90.00
_cell.angle_gamma   90.00
#
_symmetry.space_group_name_H-M   'P 1'
#
loop_
_entity.id
_entity.type
_entity.pdbx_description
1 polymer ?
#
loop_
_entity_poly.entity_id
_entity_poly.type
_entity_poly.pdbx_seq_one_letter_code
_entity_poly.pdbx_strand_id
1 'polypeptide(L)' 'VKTAKNNKYILLNAPNHQLKNIAAVLPGSKAPTIVPLAEAGWSSVQSVVNENDFWDVIEKLKELEAQGILVVPIEKMIM' A
#
# COMPACT_ATOMS: atom_id res chain seq x y z
N VAL A 1 -18.80 -9.61 4.03
CA VAL A 1 -18.54 -10.01 2.62
C VAL A 1 -18.43 -8.81 1.68
N LYS A 2 -19.42 -7.90 1.62
CA LYS A 2 -19.35 -6.71 0.73
C LYS A 2 -18.09 -5.85 0.92
N THR A 3 -17.67 -5.59 2.16
CA THR A 3 -16.48 -4.78 2.47
C THR A 3 -15.18 -5.39 1.93
N ALA A 4 -15.04 -6.73 1.93
CA ALA A 4 -13.85 -7.40 1.42
C ALA A 4 -13.73 -7.29 -0.11
N LYS A 5 -14.87 -7.39 -0.81
CA LYS A 5 -14.89 -7.27 -2.29
C LYS A 5 -14.43 -5.90 -2.78
N ASN A 6 -14.75 -4.85 -2.03
CA ASN A 6 -14.48 -3.46 -2.41
C ASN A 6 -13.08 -2.97 -1.99
N ASN A 7 -12.24 -3.85 -1.46
CA ASN A 7 -10.90 -3.48 -1.01
C ASN A 7 -9.87 -4.46 -1.59
N LYS A 8 -8.69 -3.93 -1.90
CA LYS A 8 -7.51 -4.71 -2.32
C LYS A 8 -6.43 -4.56 -1.26
N TYR A 9 -5.72 -5.64 -0.99
CA TYR A 9 -4.48 -5.57 -0.24
C TYR A 9 -3.35 -5.23 -1.20
N ILE A 10 -2.51 -4.27 -0.85
CA ILE A 10 -1.33 -3.91 -1.63
C ILE A 10 -0.07 -4.06 -0.79
N LEU A 11 0.98 -4.51 -1.47
CA LEU A 11 2.34 -4.66 -0.95
C LEU A 11 3.28 -4.01 -1.95
N LEU A 12 4.19 -3.17 -1.50
CA LEU A 12 5.16 -2.50 -2.37
C LEU A 12 6.50 -2.36 -1.65
N ASN A 13 7.55 -2.10 -2.42
CA ASN A 13 8.85 -1.67 -1.91
C ASN A 13 9.00 -0.18 -2.18
N ALA A 14 9.56 0.55 -1.23
CA ALA A 14 9.76 1.99 -1.35
C ALA A 14 11.07 2.43 -0.70
N PRO A 15 11.72 3.46 -1.25
CA PRO A 15 12.88 4.04 -0.61
C PRO A 15 12.45 4.79 0.66
N ASN A 16 13.29 4.73 1.70
CA ASN A 16 12.96 5.22 3.04
C ASN A 16 12.63 6.71 3.07
N HIS A 17 13.21 7.50 2.15
CA HIS A 17 12.96 8.94 2.07
C HIS A 17 11.53 9.27 1.57
N GLN A 18 10.86 8.35 0.87
CA GLN A 18 9.49 8.53 0.38
C GLN A 18 8.41 8.01 1.32
N LEU A 19 8.77 7.32 2.41
CA LEU A 19 7.80 6.66 3.29
C LEU A 19 6.74 7.60 3.86
N LYS A 20 7.11 8.85 4.17
CA LYS A 20 6.15 9.86 4.65
C LYS A 20 5.15 10.26 3.57
N ASN A 21 5.62 10.46 2.35
CA ASN A 21 4.78 10.82 1.21
C ASN A 21 3.84 9.66 0.84
N ILE A 22 4.38 8.44 0.82
CA ILE A 22 3.62 7.21 0.56
C ILE A 22 2.55 6.99 1.63
N ALA A 23 2.89 7.15 2.91
CA ALA A 23 1.93 7.03 4.00
C ALA A 23 0.79 8.06 3.92
N ALA A 24 1.04 9.24 3.34
CA ALA A 24 0.02 10.27 3.14
C ALA A 24 -0.92 9.96 1.96
N VAL A 25 -0.46 9.20 0.96
CA VAL A 25 -1.27 8.78 -0.19
C VAL A 25 -2.18 7.60 0.12
N LEU A 26 -1.76 6.70 1.01
CA LEU A 26 -2.48 5.46 1.30
C LEU A 26 -3.74 5.73 2.17
N PRO A 27 -4.95 5.35 1.71
CA PRO A 27 -6.17 5.53 2.48
C PRO A 27 -6.25 4.47 3.59
N GLY A 28 -6.34 4.89 4.86
CA GLY A 28 -6.48 3.92 5.96
C GLY A 28 -6.02 4.42 7.33
N SER A 29 -6.87 4.26 8.32
CA SER A 29 -6.95 4.99 9.58
C SER A 29 -5.92 4.65 10.68
N LYS A 30 -4.80 3.95 10.43
CA LYS A 30 -3.79 3.66 11.47
C LYS A 30 -2.31 3.63 11.04
N ALA A 31 -1.99 4.17 9.86
CA ALA A 31 -0.67 4.07 9.21
C ALA A 31 -0.40 2.71 8.55
N PRO A 32 0.25 2.69 7.37
CA PRO A 32 0.60 1.45 6.70
C PRO A 32 1.64 0.67 7.51
N THR A 33 1.68 -0.66 7.32
CA THR A 33 2.75 -1.48 7.88
C THR A 33 4.03 -1.21 7.11
N ILE A 34 5.10 -0.83 7.80
CA ILE A 34 6.42 -0.56 7.21
C ILE A 34 7.44 -1.54 7.81
N VAL A 35 8.11 -2.31 6.95
CA VAL A 35 9.13 -3.30 7.35
C VAL A 35 10.42 -3.02 6.57
N PRO A 36 11.56 -2.73 7.24
CA PRO A 36 12.83 -2.55 6.56
C PRO A 36 13.23 -3.79 5.75
N LEU A 37 13.73 -3.58 4.53
CA LEU A 37 14.25 -4.66 3.70
C LEU A 37 15.71 -4.97 4.06
N ALA A 38 16.20 -6.11 3.57
CA ALA A 38 17.62 -6.46 3.67
C ALA A 38 18.51 -5.46 2.91
N GLU A 39 17.97 -4.87 1.85
CA GLU A 39 18.60 -3.76 1.14
C GLU A 39 18.46 -2.47 1.95
N ALA A 40 19.62 -1.89 2.30
CA ALA A 40 19.66 -0.66 3.09
C ALA A 40 18.99 0.50 2.33
N GLY A 41 18.22 1.31 3.06
CA GLY A 41 17.51 2.46 2.48
C GLY A 41 16.16 2.12 1.85
N TRP A 42 15.73 0.86 1.88
CA TRP A 42 14.42 0.43 1.39
C TRP A 42 13.56 -0.20 2.49
N SER A 43 12.25 -0.06 2.33
CA SER A 43 11.25 -0.72 3.17
C SER A 43 10.11 -1.28 2.33
N SER A 44 9.54 -2.38 2.80
CA SER A 44 8.26 -2.89 2.32
C SER A 44 7.13 -2.15 3.02
N VAL A 45 6.15 -1.67 2.24
CA VAL A 45 4.96 -0.97 2.71
C VAL A 45 3.72 -1.77 2.34
N GLN A 46 2.80 -1.95 3.29
CA GLN A 46 1.60 -2.76 3.09
C GLN A 46 0.36 -2.00 3.58
N SER A 47 -0.71 -2.04 2.78
CA SER A 47 -1.96 -1.35 3.09
C SER A 47 -3.18 -2.00 2.42
N VAL A 48 -4.37 -1.62 2.89
CA VAL A 48 -5.65 -1.96 2.27
C VAL A 48 -6.17 -0.71 1.57
N VAL A 49 -6.56 -0.83 0.30
CA VAL A 49 -7.03 0.29 -0.53
C VAL A 49 -8.40 -0.03 -1.09
N ASN A 50 -9.29 0.97 -1.12
CA ASN A 50 -10.60 0.84 -1.75
C ASN A 50 -10.44 0.66 -3.26
N GLU A 51 -11.22 -0.23 -3.88
CA GLU A 51 -11.18 -0.49 -5.32
C GLU A 51 -11.46 0.75 -6.17
N ASN A 52 -12.26 1.70 -5.67
CA ASN A 52 -12.55 2.96 -6.38
C ASN A 52 -11.34 3.91 -6.39
N ASP A 53 -10.52 3.90 -5.34
CA ASP A 53 -9.33 4.76 -5.20
C ASP A 53 -8.06 4.08 -5.71
N PHE A 54 -8.16 2.80 -6.07
CA PHE A 54 -7.03 1.92 -6.33
C PHE A 54 -6.11 2.44 -7.44
N TRP A 55 -6.66 2.80 -8.60
CA TRP A 55 -5.86 3.25 -9.74
C TRP A 55 -5.12 4.56 -9.44
N ASP A 56 -5.81 5.54 -8.86
CA ASP A 56 -5.24 6.84 -8.47
C ASP A 56 -4.12 6.67 -7.43
N VAL A 57 -4.29 5.74 -6.48
CA VAL A 57 -3.26 5.42 -5.48
C VAL A 57 -2.05 4.78 -6.15
N ILE A 58 -2.23 3.83 -7.07
CA ILE A 58 -1.12 3.16 -7.76
C ILE A 58 -0.28 4.14 -8.59
N GLU A 59 -0.92 5.09 -9.27
CA GLU A 59 -0.22 6.12 -10.04
C GLU A 59 0.65 7.00 -9.12
N LYS A 60 0.06 7.54 -8.04
CA LYS A 60 0.80 8.33 -7.04
C LYS A 60 1.94 7.54 -6.40
N LEU A 61 1.75 6.25 -6.09
CA LEU A 61 2.81 5.41 -5.54
C LEU A 61 3.99 5.28 -6.51
N LYS A 62 3.73 5.12 -7.81
CA LYS A 62 4.79 5.06 -8.84
C LYS A 62 5.56 6.37 -8.95
N GLU A 63 4.88 7.51 -8.87
CA GLU A 63 5.51 8.84 -8.82
C GLU A 63 6.40 9.00 -7.58
N LEU A 64 6.05 8.31 -6.49
CA LEU A 64 6.82 8.26 -5.24
C LEU A 64 7.87 7.13 -5.22
N GLU A 65 8.32 6.68 -6.39
CA GLU A 65 9.39 5.68 -6.56
C GLU A 65 9.05 4.30 -5.94
N ALA A 66 7.77 4.00 -5.72
CA ALA A 66 7.37 2.67 -5.31
C ALA A 66 7.64 1.65 -6.42
N GLN A 67 8.18 0.50 -6.04
CA GLN A 67 8.53 -0.60 -6.92
C GLN A 67 7.90 -1.91 -6.44
N GLY A 68 7.78 -2.87 -7.36
CA GLY A 68 7.31 -4.22 -7.02
C GLY A 68 5.91 -4.25 -6.39
N ILE A 69 5.00 -3.39 -6.86
CA ILE A 69 3.65 -3.31 -6.29
C ILE A 69 2.87 -4.59 -6.61
N LEU A 70 2.59 -5.38 -5.59
CA LEU A 70 1.75 -6.57 -5.62
C LEU A 70 0.36 -6.23 -5.10
N VAL A 71 -0.66 -6.77 -5.77
CA VAL A 71 -2.07 -6.52 -5.45
C VAL A 71 -2.74 -7.86 -5.22
N VAL A 72 -3.37 -8.01 -4.06
CA VAL A 72 -3.98 -9.28 -3.63
C VAL A 72 -5.46 -9.03 -3.33
N PRO A 73 -6.38 -9.85 -3.90
CA PRO A 73 -7.80 -9.76 -3.55
C PRO A 73 -8.02 -10.21 -2.11
N ILE A 74 -8.94 -9.56 -1.41
CA ILE A 74 -9.29 -9.93 -0.04
C ILE A 74 -10.52 -10.83 -0.06
N GLU A 75 -10.37 -12.09 0.35
CA GLU A 75 -11.50 -13.03 0.41
C GLU A 75 -12.49 -12.69 1.52
N LYS A 76 -11.96 -12.34 2.70
CA LYS A 76 -12.76 -12.05 3.89
C LYS A 76 -12.05 -11.03 4.77
N MET A 77 -12.82 -10.06 5.27
CA MET A 77 -12.40 -9.12 6.32
C MET A 77 -13.22 -9.40 7.56
N ILE A 78 -12.56 -9.52 8.70
CA ILE A 78 -13.18 -9.62 10.03
C ILE A 78 -12.83 -8.31 10.76
N MET A 79 -13.83 -7.64 11.32
CA MET A 79 -13.69 -6.38 12.05
C MET A 79 -14.20 -6.55 13.47
#